data_AF-A0A6I9Z715-F1
#
_entry.id   AF-A0A6I9Z715-F1
#
_cell.length_a   1.000
_cell.length_b   1.000
_cell.length_c   1.000
_cell.angle_alpha   90.00
_cell.angle_beta   90.00
_cell.angle_gamma   90.00
#
_symmetry.space_group_name_H-M   'P 1'
#
loop_
_entity.id
_entity.type
_entity.pdbx_description
1 polymer ?
#
loop_
_entity_poly.entity_id
_entity_poly.type
_entity_poly.pdbx_seq_one_letter_code
_entity_poly.pdbx_strand_id
1 'polypeptide(L)'
;MDVSRGLEPLPVSVWPRLEELPVFQYSPDHVPGAGGKPDPSEISFSGCSCHSASCLAPACSCLHYGENYKNLSMETEGSELGFSKPIFECNAMCHCGEMCQNRVVQRGLQFQLEVFKTTEKGWGLHTREFIPKGRFVCEYAGEILGIDEARKRTQSQTSSDSNYIIAIREHLYDGTTLETFVDPTYIGNVGRFLNHSCEPNLFMVPVRIDSMVPKLALFADRDIGAGEELSYDYSGRYHNFFPIEEQGSKQEQQVSKKPCFCRTKSCTGFLPFDSSLFLKDGKRK
;
A
#
# COMPACT_ATOMS: atom_id res chain seq x y z
N MET A 1 -19.68 13.47 7.92
CA MET A 1 -19.56 12.02 8.14
C MET A 1 -18.08 11.71 8.14
N ASP A 2 -17.61 10.95 9.13
CA ASP A 2 -16.24 10.48 9.19
C ASP A 2 -16.22 9.00 8.79
N VAL A 3 -15.56 8.68 7.67
CA VAL A 3 -15.47 7.32 7.12
C VAL A 3 -14.72 6.40 8.08
N SER A 4 -13.71 6.92 8.78
CA SER A 4 -12.90 6.13 9.71
C SER A 4 -13.58 5.90 11.06
N ARG A 5 -14.72 6.58 11.32
CA ARG A 5 -15.47 6.48 12.59
C ARG A 5 -14.60 6.79 13.82
N GLY A 6 -13.65 7.72 13.69
CA GLY A 6 -12.73 8.11 14.74
C GLY A 6 -11.61 7.10 15.03
N LEU A 7 -11.41 6.10 14.16
CA LEU A 7 -10.32 5.13 14.30
C LEU A 7 -8.96 5.66 13.80
N GLU A 8 -8.97 6.75 13.03
CA GLU A 8 -7.77 7.43 12.55
C GLU A 8 -7.49 8.71 13.38
N PRO A 9 -6.24 9.20 13.45
CA PRO A 9 -5.92 10.45 14.14
C PRO A 9 -6.64 11.68 13.58
N LEU A 10 -7.01 11.63 12.29
CA LEU A 10 -7.76 12.68 11.60
C LEU A 10 -9.01 12.08 10.95
N PRO A 11 -10.15 12.80 10.95
CA PRO A 11 -11.36 12.34 10.30
C PRO A 11 -11.20 12.33 8.77
N VAL A 12 -11.82 11.35 8.12
CA VAL A 12 -11.88 11.24 6.67
C VAL A 12 -13.28 11.65 6.21
N SER A 13 -13.40 12.77 5.50
CA SER A 13 -14.71 13.27 5.05
C SER A 13 -15.19 12.58 3.76
N VAL A 14 -16.46 12.82 3.40
CA VAL A 14 -17.10 12.29 2.17
C VAL A 14 -17.76 13.42 1.38
N TRP A 15 -17.56 13.43 0.05
CA TRP A 15 -18.17 14.36 -0.88
C TRP A 15 -18.73 13.67 -2.14
N PRO A 16 -19.97 13.95 -2.58
CA PRO A 16 -20.98 14.79 -1.93
C PRO A 16 -21.53 14.13 -0.66
N ARG A 17 -21.88 14.94 0.35
CA ARG A 17 -22.33 14.46 1.68
C ARG A 17 -23.59 13.57 1.68
N LEU A 18 -24.35 13.57 0.61
CA LEU A 18 -25.63 12.85 0.48
C LEU A 18 -25.48 11.51 -0.25
N GLU A 19 -24.31 11.21 -0.81
CA GLU A 19 -24.08 9.92 -1.46
C GLU A 19 -23.64 8.87 -0.43
N GLU A 20 -24.28 7.70 -0.48
CA GLU A 20 -23.92 6.56 0.36
C GLU A 20 -22.65 5.88 -0.19
N LEU A 21 -21.69 5.67 0.71
CA LEU A 21 -20.55 4.81 0.41
C LEU A 21 -21.00 3.34 0.33
N PRO A 22 -20.31 2.50 -0.47
CA PRO A 22 -20.48 1.06 -0.38
C PRO A 22 -20.31 0.59 1.07
N VAL A 23 -21.07 -0.42 1.49
CA VAL A 23 -20.97 -0.96 2.84
C VAL A 23 -19.67 -1.75 2.98
N PHE A 24 -18.82 -1.35 3.93
CA PHE A 24 -17.62 -2.07 4.34
C PHE A 24 -17.34 -1.78 5.82
N GLN A 25 -16.48 -2.59 6.44
CA GLN A 25 -15.97 -2.35 7.79
C GLN A 25 -14.65 -1.58 7.72
N TYR A 26 -14.60 -0.41 8.35
CA TYR A 26 -13.36 0.35 8.45
C TYR A 26 -12.41 -0.32 9.45
N SER A 27 -11.15 -0.46 9.06
CA SER A 27 -10.03 -0.83 9.94
C SER A 27 -8.83 0.05 9.57
N PRO A 28 -8.18 0.76 10.51
CA PRO A 28 -6.98 1.55 10.20
C PRO A 28 -5.78 0.66 9.86
N ASP A 29 -5.78 -0.58 10.36
CA ASP A 29 -4.71 -1.57 10.21
C ASP A 29 -5.15 -2.79 9.40
N HIS A 30 -4.15 -3.60 9.03
CA HIS A 30 -4.39 -4.94 8.49
C HIS A 30 -5.10 -5.84 9.51
N VAL A 31 -5.94 -6.74 9.02
CA VAL A 31 -6.62 -7.75 9.84
C VAL A 31 -6.35 -9.16 9.32
N PRO A 32 -6.40 -10.19 10.17
CA PRO A 32 -6.32 -11.57 9.71
C PRO A 32 -7.45 -11.89 8.73
N GLY A 33 -7.09 -12.45 7.56
CA GLY A 33 -8.04 -12.95 6.56
C GLY A 33 -7.84 -14.44 6.30
N ALA A 34 -8.72 -15.01 5.48
CA ALA A 34 -8.73 -16.45 5.25
C ALA A 34 -7.42 -16.92 4.55
N GLY A 35 -6.75 -17.88 5.18
CA GLY A 35 -5.47 -18.43 4.71
C GLY A 35 -4.26 -17.51 4.87
N GLY A 36 -4.45 -16.27 5.35
CA GLY A 36 -3.37 -15.31 5.55
C GLY A 36 -2.52 -15.70 6.74
N LYS A 37 -1.20 -15.74 6.54
CA LYS A 37 -0.19 -15.96 7.58
C LYS A 37 1.08 -15.17 7.26
N PRO A 38 1.83 -14.71 8.28
CA PRO A 38 1.50 -14.73 9.70
C PRO A 38 0.35 -13.75 10.04
N ASP A 39 -0.11 -13.73 11.29
CA ASP A 39 -1.09 -12.74 11.74
C ASP A 39 -0.44 -11.33 11.66
N PRO A 40 -1.07 -10.35 11.00
CA PRO A 40 -0.51 -9.00 10.88
C PRO A 40 -0.31 -8.28 12.23
N SER A 41 -1.01 -8.71 13.29
CA SER A 41 -0.87 -8.16 14.64
C SER A 41 0.22 -8.85 15.48
N GLU A 42 0.82 -9.93 14.97
CA GLU A 42 1.87 -10.67 15.66
C GLU A 42 3.19 -9.89 15.64
N ILE A 43 3.74 -9.62 16.84
CA ILE A 43 5.06 -8.99 16.99
C ILE A 43 6.14 -10.00 16.60
N SER A 44 6.78 -9.76 15.46
CA SER A 44 7.85 -10.58 14.90
C SER A 44 9.25 -10.04 15.21
N PHE A 45 9.39 -8.75 15.50
CA PHE A 45 10.70 -8.11 15.69
C PHE A 45 10.93 -7.66 17.13
N SER A 46 12.14 -7.95 17.63
CA SER A 46 12.58 -7.61 19.00
C SER A 46 12.81 -6.12 19.26
N GLY A 47 12.75 -5.27 18.22
CA GLY A 47 13.08 -3.85 18.31
C GLY A 47 14.58 -3.59 18.56
N CYS A 48 14.90 -2.33 18.84
CA CYS A 48 16.25 -1.86 19.17
C CYS A 48 16.40 -1.56 20.67
N SER A 49 17.65 -1.58 21.14
CA SER A 49 18.03 -1.23 22.51
C SER A 49 18.45 0.24 22.69
N CYS A 50 18.16 1.10 21.70
CA CYS A 50 18.50 2.52 21.78
C CYS A 50 17.64 3.22 22.85
N HIS A 51 18.26 4.03 23.71
CA HIS A 51 17.56 4.84 24.72
C HIS A 51 17.54 6.34 24.39
N SER A 52 17.84 6.70 23.14
CA SER A 52 17.83 8.08 22.66
C SER A 52 16.42 8.55 22.29
N ALA A 53 16.23 9.86 22.21
CA ALA A 53 14.98 10.46 21.73
C ALA A 53 14.68 10.08 20.26
N SER A 54 15.73 9.92 19.45
CA SER A 54 15.64 9.38 18.09
C SER A 54 16.81 8.45 17.81
N CYS A 55 16.51 7.36 17.11
CA CYS A 55 17.52 6.46 16.57
C CYS A 55 18.29 7.13 15.42
N LEU A 56 19.54 6.71 15.24
CA LEU A 56 20.43 7.15 14.17
C LEU A 56 21.14 5.93 13.58
N ALA A 57 21.31 5.93 12.26
CA ALA A 57 22.17 4.98 11.56
C ALA A 57 23.66 5.31 11.81
N PRO A 58 24.56 4.31 11.83
CA PRO A 58 24.30 2.87 11.78
C PRO A 58 24.10 2.24 13.18
N ALA A 59 24.01 3.06 14.24
CA ALA A 59 24.00 2.57 15.62
C ALA A 59 22.71 1.82 16.01
N CYS A 60 21.59 2.13 15.37
CA CYS A 60 20.32 1.47 15.62
C CYS A 60 20.11 0.24 14.71
N SER A 61 19.75 -0.91 15.29
CA SER A 61 19.44 -2.13 14.54
C SER A 61 18.27 -1.98 13.57
N CYS A 62 17.27 -1.16 13.88
CA CYS A 62 16.17 -0.84 12.95
C CYS A 62 16.62 -0.02 11.72
N LEU A 63 17.81 0.59 11.76
CA LEU A 63 18.38 1.42 10.70
C LEU A 63 19.62 0.77 10.08
N HIS A 64 19.64 -0.57 10.05
CA HIS A 64 20.76 -1.34 9.51
C HIS A 64 21.09 -0.97 8.06
N TYR A 65 20.07 -0.62 7.26
CA TYR A 65 20.20 -0.23 5.86
C TYR A 65 20.26 1.30 5.66
N GLY A 66 20.62 2.05 6.70
CA GLY A 66 20.65 3.51 6.71
C GLY A 66 19.33 4.15 7.13
N GLU A 67 19.29 5.48 7.10
CA GLU A 67 18.10 6.25 7.45
C GLU A 67 16.95 5.97 6.46
N ASN A 68 15.75 5.71 7.01
CA ASN A 68 14.54 5.51 6.21
C ASN A 68 13.89 6.85 5.83
N TYR A 69 13.97 7.83 6.73
CA TYR A 69 13.28 9.12 6.60
C TYR A 69 14.23 10.27 6.93
N LYS A 70 14.03 11.37 6.24
CA LYS A 70 14.69 12.65 6.50
C LYS A 70 13.62 13.70 6.70
N ASN A 71 13.55 14.28 7.90
CA ASN A 71 12.48 15.20 8.29
C ASN A 71 11.07 14.63 8.05
N LEU A 72 10.86 13.35 8.39
CA LEU A 72 9.61 12.60 8.19
C LEU A 72 9.20 12.39 6.72
N SER A 73 10.09 12.68 5.78
CA SER A 73 9.91 12.38 4.35
C SER A 73 10.79 11.22 3.93
N MET A 74 10.25 10.36 3.07
CA MET A 74 11.01 9.34 2.36
C MET A 74 11.54 9.93 1.05
N GLU A 75 12.83 9.72 0.78
CA GLU A 75 13.46 10.09 -0.48
C GLU A 75 13.43 8.88 -1.42
N THR A 76 12.93 9.06 -2.65
CA THR A 76 13.01 8.06 -3.73
C THR A 76 14.39 8.15 -4.38
N GLU A 77 15.39 7.51 -3.78
CA GLU A 77 16.69 7.37 -4.43
C GLU A 77 16.63 6.25 -5.47
N GLY A 78 17.08 6.54 -6.69
CA GLY A 78 17.34 5.51 -7.70
C GLY A 78 18.43 4.59 -7.17
N SER A 79 18.10 3.34 -6.86
CA SER A 79 19.07 2.39 -6.33
C SER A 79 20.12 2.08 -7.40
N GLU A 80 21.29 2.72 -7.29
CA GLU A 80 22.50 2.35 -8.05
C GLU A 80 22.98 0.92 -7.68
N LEU A 81 22.46 0.36 -6.59
CA LEU A 81 22.91 -0.88 -5.97
C LEU A 81 22.28 -2.16 -6.56
N GLY A 82 21.32 -2.03 -7.48
CA GLY A 82 20.69 -3.21 -8.08
C GLY A 82 19.62 -3.90 -7.20
N PHE A 83 19.28 -3.34 -6.04
CA PHE A 83 18.21 -3.82 -5.16
C PHE A 83 17.58 -2.69 -4.34
N SER A 84 16.32 -2.86 -3.90
CA SER A 84 15.66 -1.92 -2.98
C SER A 84 15.98 -2.28 -1.53
N LYS A 85 16.34 -1.28 -0.71
CA LYS A 85 16.57 -1.52 0.73
C LYS A 85 15.25 -1.78 1.46
N PRO A 86 15.15 -2.79 2.34
CA PRO A 86 13.94 -3.01 3.13
C PRO A 86 13.81 -1.94 4.22
N ILE A 87 12.59 -1.49 4.47
CA ILE A 87 12.29 -0.43 5.44
C ILE A 87 11.76 -1.04 6.74
N PHE A 88 12.43 -0.73 7.85
CA PHE A 88 12.04 -1.14 9.20
C PHE A 88 11.89 0.09 10.11
N GLU A 89 10.69 0.34 10.60
CA GLU A 89 10.49 1.34 11.65
C GLU A 89 10.91 0.81 13.02
N CYS A 90 11.19 1.72 13.95
CA CYS A 90 11.22 1.37 15.37
C CYS A 90 9.81 0.96 15.80
N ASN A 91 9.70 -0.03 16.68
CA ASN A 91 8.45 -0.72 16.93
C ASN A 91 8.07 -0.71 18.42
N ALA A 92 7.04 -1.46 18.83
CA ALA A 92 6.58 -1.50 20.21
C ALA A 92 7.62 -2.07 21.21
N MET A 93 8.60 -2.82 20.72
CA MET A 93 9.69 -3.41 21.52
C MET A 93 10.94 -2.52 21.59
N CYS A 94 10.98 -1.41 20.86
CA CYS A 94 12.09 -0.46 20.90
C CYS A 94 12.05 0.41 22.16
N HIS A 95 13.22 0.70 22.73
CA HIS A 95 13.35 1.60 23.90
C HIS A 95 13.55 3.08 23.54
N CYS A 96 13.58 3.41 22.24
CA CYS A 96 13.74 4.77 21.76
C CYS A 96 12.42 5.55 21.91
N GLY A 97 12.53 6.89 21.99
CA GLY A 97 11.37 7.73 22.24
C GLY A 97 10.25 7.61 21.18
N GLU A 98 9.02 7.92 21.57
CA GLU A 98 7.84 7.99 20.68
C GLU A 98 8.03 8.99 19.51
N MET A 99 8.83 10.03 19.75
CA MET A 99 9.19 11.05 18.76
C MET A 99 10.39 10.65 17.87
N CYS A 100 10.84 9.39 17.94
CA CYS A 100 11.89 8.88 17.08
C CYS A 100 11.57 9.16 15.61
N GLN A 101 12.56 9.63 14.85
CA GLN A 101 12.39 9.95 13.42
C GLN A 101 12.15 8.68 12.58
N ASN A 102 12.48 7.50 13.10
CA ASN A 102 12.18 6.21 12.50
C ASN A 102 10.82 5.64 12.94
N ARG A 103 9.85 6.51 13.26
CA ARG A 103 8.44 6.17 13.53
C ARG A 103 7.57 7.14 12.72
N VAL A 104 7.17 6.79 11.51
CA VAL A 104 6.42 7.67 10.58
C VAL A 104 5.07 7.05 10.23
N VAL A 105 5.06 5.86 9.64
CA VAL A 105 3.86 5.13 9.21
C VAL A 105 2.96 4.80 10.39
N GLN A 106 3.54 4.31 11.49
CA GLN A 106 2.79 3.98 12.71
C GLN A 106 2.08 5.18 13.39
N ARG A 107 2.37 6.41 12.96
CA ARG A 107 1.67 7.61 13.47
C ARG A 107 0.30 7.81 12.82
N GLY A 108 -0.06 7.01 11.82
CA GLY A 108 -1.34 7.12 11.12
C GLY A 108 -1.48 8.41 10.31
N LEU A 109 -2.71 8.72 9.90
CA LEU A 109 -2.99 9.85 9.01
C LEU A 109 -2.54 11.20 9.60
N GLN A 110 -1.76 11.94 8.80
CA GLN A 110 -1.25 13.28 9.13
C GLN A 110 -1.85 14.41 8.26
N PHE A 111 -2.75 14.06 7.34
CA PHE A 111 -3.38 15.00 6.41
C PHE A 111 -4.89 14.77 6.35
N GLN A 112 -5.65 15.83 6.10
CA GLN A 112 -7.09 15.80 5.90
C GLN A 112 -7.41 15.23 4.52
N LEU A 113 -7.97 14.02 4.51
CA LEU A 113 -8.37 13.32 3.29
C LEU A 113 -9.89 13.33 3.14
N GLU A 114 -10.35 13.30 1.90
CA GLU A 114 -11.77 13.26 1.55
C GLU A 114 -12.03 12.23 0.47
N VAL A 115 -12.94 11.30 0.79
CA VAL A 115 -13.47 10.34 -0.17
C VAL A 115 -14.47 11.09 -1.05
N PHE A 116 -14.28 11.04 -2.37
CA PHE A 116 -15.10 11.82 -3.29
C PHE A 116 -15.63 11.01 -4.46
N LYS A 117 -16.80 11.37 -4.97
CA LYS A 117 -17.34 10.75 -6.18
C LYS A 117 -16.63 11.30 -7.42
N THR A 118 -15.95 10.42 -8.14
CA THR A 118 -15.34 10.74 -9.44
C THR A 118 -16.36 10.61 -10.58
N THR A 119 -16.03 11.16 -11.74
CA THR A 119 -16.89 11.08 -12.93
C THR A 119 -16.95 9.68 -13.54
N GLU A 120 -15.84 8.93 -13.58
CA GLU A 120 -15.72 7.68 -14.36
C GLU A 120 -15.05 6.52 -13.61
N LYS A 121 -14.48 6.76 -12.43
CA LYS A 121 -13.69 5.77 -11.66
C LYS A 121 -14.42 5.28 -10.40
N GLY A 122 -15.68 5.66 -10.21
CA GLY A 122 -16.41 5.40 -8.97
C GLY A 122 -15.96 6.37 -7.87
N TRP A 123 -15.68 5.86 -6.68
CA TRP A 123 -15.17 6.67 -5.57
C TRP A 123 -13.65 6.84 -5.68
N GLY A 124 -13.15 8.00 -5.30
CA GLY A 124 -11.74 8.34 -5.24
C GLY A 124 -11.37 8.91 -3.88
N LEU A 125 -10.10 9.21 -3.69
CA LEU A 125 -9.58 9.91 -2.53
C LEU A 125 -8.82 11.15 -2.99
N HIS A 126 -9.05 12.30 -2.37
CA HIS A 126 -8.22 13.48 -2.58
C HIS A 126 -7.78 14.05 -1.24
N THR A 127 -6.71 14.84 -1.26
CA THR A 127 -6.31 15.64 -0.09
C THR A 127 -7.12 16.93 -0.03
N ARG A 128 -7.37 17.46 1.17
CA ARG A 128 -7.96 18.79 1.39
C ARG A 128 -6.92 19.86 1.70
N GLU A 129 -5.66 19.46 1.81
CA GLU A 129 -4.53 20.33 2.11
C GLU A 129 -3.30 19.97 1.29
N PHE A 130 -2.26 20.80 1.36
CA PHE A 130 -1.00 20.55 0.66
C PHE A 130 -0.23 19.40 1.31
N ILE A 131 0.24 18.46 0.50
CA ILE A 131 1.11 17.36 0.94
C ILE A 131 2.50 17.55 0.30
N PRO A 132 3.54 17.82 1.10
CA PRO A 132 4.91 17.90 0.59
C PRO A 132 5.41 16.55 0.05
N LYS A 133 6.31 16.59 -0.95
CA LYS A 133 7.01 15.41 -1.45
C LYS A 133 7.64 14.58 -0.31
N GLY A 134 7.54 13.27 -0.45
CA GLY A 134 8.09 12.25 0.41
C GLY A 134 7.29 11.99 1.69
N ARG A 135 6.25 12.79 1.99
CA ARG A 135 5.47 12.61 3.21
C ARG A 135 4.56 11.38 3.09
N PHE A 136 4.43 10.66 4.20
CA PHE A 136 3.47 9.57 4.36
C PHE A 136 2.03 10.09 4.26
N VAL A 137 1.21 9.45 3.43
CA VAL A 137 -0.18 9.86 3.18
C VAL A 137 -1.16 8.93 3.89
N CYS A 138 -1.14 7.63 3.57
CA CYS A 138 -1.95 6.60 4.22
C CYS A 138 -1.39 5.20 3.92
N GLU A 139 -1.88 4.19 4.63
CA GLU A 139 -1.64 2.78 4.26
C GLU A 139 -2.66 2.30 3.23
N TYR A 140 -2.36 1.20 2.55
CA TYR A 140 -3.33 0.33 1.89
C TYR A 140 -3.57 -0.90 2.78
N ALA A 141 -4.56 -0.81 3.66
CA ALA A 141 -4.80 -1.81 4.70
C ALA A 141 -6.15 -2.52 4.54
N GLY A 142 -6.17 -3.81 4.86
CA GLY A 142 -7.32 -4.70 4.75
C GLY A 142 -7.01 -6.12 5.22
N GLU A 143 -7.83 -7.08 4.81
CA GLU A 143 -7.63 -8.50 5.15
C GLU A 143 -6.33 -9.03 4.54
N ILE A 144 -5.50 -9.70 5.34
CA ILE A 144 -4.34 -10.45 4.85
C ILE A 144 -4.82 -11.84 4.42
N LEU A 145 -4.68 -12.15 3.14
CA LEU A 145 -5.18 -13.39 2.54
C LEU A 145 -4.06 -14.38 2.24
N GLY A 146 -4.42 -15.67 2.21
CA GLY A 146 -3.62 -16.69 1.56
C GLY A 146 -3.84 -16.65 0.04
N ILE A 147 -2.86 -17.13 -0.73
CA ILE A 147 -2.92 -17.13 -2.20
C ILE A 147 -4.18 -17.81 -2.76
N ASP A 148 -4.62 -18.92 -2.15
CA ASP A 148 -5.80 -19.67 -2.61
C ASP A 148 -7.09 -18.85 -2.44
N GLU A 149 -7.23 -18.12 -1.33
CA GLU A 149 -8.37 -17.23 -1.11
C GLU A 149 -8.30 -16.01 -2.02
N ALA A 150 -7.12 -15.41 -2.20
CA ALA A 150 -6.92 -14.28 -3.11
C ALA A 150 -7.32 -14.65 -4.56
N ARG A 151 -6.90 -15.83 -5.03
CA ARG A 151 -7.31 -16.40 -6.33
C ARG A 151 -8.81 -16.63 -6.40
N LYS A 152 -9.40 -17.25 -5.38
CA LYS A 152 -10.84 -17.52 -5.31
C LYS A 152 -11.67 -16.24 -5.38
N ARG A 153 -11.31 -15.21 -4.59
CA ARG A 153 -12.00 -13.91 -4.60
C ARG A 153 -11.85 -13.22 -5.96
N THR A 154 -10.65 -13.21 -6.53
CA THR A 154 -10.37 -12.63 -7.85
C THR A 154 -11.20 -13.29 -8.96
N GLN A 155 -11.30 -14.62 -8.96
CA GLN A 155 -12.09 -15.38 -9.95
C GLN A 155 -13.60 -15.21 -9.79
N SER A 156 -14.07 -14.80 -8.60
CA SER A 156 -15.48 -14.50 -8.34
C SER A 156 -15.90 -13.09 -8.71
N GLN A 157 -14.94 -12.20 -9.06
CA GLN A 157 -15.24 -10.82 -9.44
C GLN A 157 -15.99 -10.76 -10.77
N THR A 158 -17.02 -9.91 -10.80
CA THR A 158 -17.75 -9.53 -12.00
C THR A 158 -17.13 -8.28 -12.66
N SER A 159 -17.59 -7.94 -13.86
CA SER A 159 -17.12 -6.75 -14.58
C SER A 159 -17.45 -5.43 -13.87
N SER A 160 -18.51 -5.40 -13.06
CA SER A 160 -18.95 -4.24 -12.28
C SER A 160 -18.22 -4.08 -10.94
N ASP A 161 -17.59 -5.14 -10.44
CA ASP A 161 -16.95 -5.09 -9.12
C ASP A 161 -15.67 -4.25 -9.16
N SER A 162 -15.34 -3.58 -8.07
CA SER A 162 -14.03 -2.95 -7.93
C SER A 162 -12.98 -4.01 -7.61
N ASN A 163 -11.78 -3.91 -8.22
CA ASN A 163 -10.69 -4.82 -7.91
C ASN A 163 -9.78 -4.19 -6.85
N TYR A 164 -9.78 -4.76 -5.65
CA TYR A 164 -9.04 -4.25 -4.50
C TYR A 164 -7.85 -5.13 -4.08
N ILE A 165 -7.73 -6.35 -4.59
CA ILE A 165 -6.68 -7.26 -4.11
C ILE A 165 -5.33 -6.78 -4.66
N ILE A 166 -4.40 -6.49 -3.75
CA ILE A 166 -3.00 -6.22 -4.07
C ILE A 166 -2.16 -7.43 -3.68
N ALA A 167 -1.26 -7.85 -4.58
CA ALA A 167 -0.22 -8.83 -4.32
C ALA A 167 1.14 -8.15 -4.29
N ILE A 168 1.82 -8.19 -3.15
CA ILE A 168 3.20 -7.70 -2.97
C ILE A 168 4.14 -8.88 -2.99
N ARG A 169 5.18 -8.79 -3.82
CA ARG A 169 6.24 -9.80 -3.95
C ARG A 169 7.58 -9.15 -3.64
N GLU A 170 8.21 -9.59 -2.56
CA GLU A 170 9.54 -9.15 -2.16
C GLU A 170 10.53 -10.29 -2.40
N HIS A 171 11.45 -10.09 -3.36
CA HIS A 171 12.50 -11.05 -3.67
C HIS A 171 13.71 -10.80 -2.77
N LEU A 172 14.02 -11.76 -1.90
CA LEU A 172 15.16 -11.70 -1.00
C LEU A 172 16.44 -12.19 -1.70
N TYR A 173 17.60 -11.83 -1.15
CA TYR A 173 18.91 -12.15 -1.72
C TYR A 173 19.19 -13.67 -1.80
N ASP A 174 18.54 -14.47 -0.96
CA ASP A 174 18.68 -15.92 -0.90
C ASP A 174 17.80 -16.66 -1.92
N GLY A 175 17.07 -15.91 -2.76
CA GLY A 175 16.12 -16.44 -3.75
C GLY A 175 14.72 -16.69 -3.19
N THR A 176 14.49 -16.49 -1.89
CA THR A 176 13.16 -16.58 -1.29
C THR A 176 12.30 -15.43 -1.77
N THR A 177 11.03 -15.69 -2.10
CA THR A 177 10.05 -14.65 -2.42
C THR A 177 9.01 -14.60 -1.31
N LEU A 178 8.88 -13.45 -0.65
CA LEU A 178 7.79 -13.20 0.29
C LEU A 178 6.60 -12.67 -0.49
N GLU A 179 5.44 -13.30 -0.35
CA GLU A 179 4.19 -12.86 -0.97
C GLU A 179 3.21 -12.40 0.10
N THR A 180 2.68 -11.19 -0.05
CA THR A 180 1.63 -10.64 0.83
C THR A 180 0.43 -10.24 -0.02
N PHE A 181 -0.75 -10.79 0.31
CA PHE A 181 -2.01 -10.47 -0.38
C PHE A 181 -2.88 -9.65 0.56
N VAL A 182 -3.25 -8.43 0.15
CA VAL A 182 -4.09 -7.51 0.94
C VAL A 182 -5.39 -7.27 0.20
N ASP A 183 -6.51 -7.47 0.88
CA ASP A 183 -7.85 -7.26 0.33
C ASP A 183 -8.72 -6.35 1.23
N PRO A 184 -8.89 -5.08 0.88
CA PRO A 184 -9.76 -4.15 1.61
C PRO A 184 -11.21 -4.13 1.11
N THR A 185 -11.67 -5.17 0.39
CA THR A 185 -13.03 -5.24 -0.14
C THR A 185 -14.07 -5.12 0.97
N TYR A 186 -13.98 -5.98 1.99
CA TYR A 186 -14.96 -6.07 3.09
C TYR A 186 -14.49 -5.40 4.38
N ILE A 187 -13.21 -5.56 4.73
CA ILE A 187 -12.57 -4.90 5.87
C ILE A 187 -11.32 -4.18 5.38
N GLY A 188 -11.26 -2.86 5.52
CA GLY A 188 -10.11 -2.09 5.07
C GLY A 188 -10.13 -0.62 5.46
N ASN A 189 -9.06 0.10 5.12
CA ASN A 189 -8.88 1.50 5.49
C ASN A 189 -9.23 2.46 4.33
N VAL A 190 -8.90 3.75 4.51
CA VAL A 190 -9.10 4.79 3.49
C VAL A 190 -8.36 4.52 2.16
N GLY A 191 -7.25 3.77 2.20
CA GLY A 191 -6.44 3.44 1.01
C GLY A 191 -7.21 2.68 -0.07
N ARG A 192 -8.30 1.99 0.29
CA ARG A 192 -9.19 1.31 -0.67
C ARG A 192 -9.83 2.25 -1.70
N PHE A 193 -9.89 3.56 -1.42
CA PHE A 193 -10.46 4.57 -2.32
C PHE A 193 -9.43 5.22 -3.24
N LEU A 194 -8.15 4.86 -3.13
CA LEU A 194 -7.13 5.35 -4.04
C LEU A 194 -7.34 4.73 -5.43
N ASN A 195 -7.45 5.58 -6.44
CA ASN A 195 -7.58 5.13 -7.82
C ASN A 195 -6.23 4.90 -8.50
N HIS A 196 -6.25 4.18 -9.62
CA HIS A 196 -5.10 4.05 -10.48
C HIS A 196 -4.80 5.34 -11.27
N SER A 197 -3.51 5.65 -11.42
CA SER A 197 -3.00 6.54 -12.47
C SER A 197 -1.75 5.95 -13.13
N CYS A 198 -1.59 6.17 -14.44
CA CYS A 198 -0.34 5.84 -15.14
C CYS A 198 0.77 6.88 -14.89
N GLU A 199 0.40 8.08 -14.42
CA GLU A 199 1.31 9.10 -13.86
C GLU A 199 0.81 9.41 -12.43
N PRO A 200 1.03 8.49 -11.47
CA PRO A 200 0.53 8.67 -10.12
C PRO A 200 1.29 9.76 -9.37
N ASN A 201 0.72 10.21 -8.25
CA ASN A 201 1.36 11.11 -7.31
C ASN A 201 1.77 10.43 -5.99
N LEU A 202 1.43 9.15 -5.82
CA LEU A 202 1.88 8.32 -4.72
C LEU A 202 2.74 7.16 -5.21
N PHE A 203 3.70 6.77 -4.37
CA PHE A 203 4.43 5.51 -4.51
C PHE A 203 4.24 4.67 -3.24
N MET A 204 4.18 3.35 -3.41
CA MET A 204 3.93 2.40 -2.33
C MET A 204 5.25 1.76 -1.88
N VAL A 205 5.44 1.65 -0.57
CA VAL A 205 6.62 1.03 0.05
C VAL A 205 6.17 0.05 1.13
N PRO A 206 6.60 -1.23 1.06
CA PRO A 206 6.44 -2.17 2.16
C PRO A 206 7.28 -1.71 3.37
N VAL A 207 6.61 -1.42 4.49
CA VAL A 207 7.25 -0.96 5.73
C VAL A 207 6.95 -1.94 6.85
N ARG A 208 7.99 -2.50 7.47
CA ARG A 208 7.86 -3.42 8.61
C ARG A 208 7.99 -2.65 9.92
N ILE A 209 7.09 -2.93 10.86
CA ILE A 209 7.04 -2.27 12.17
C ILE A 209 7.12 -3.35 13.26
N ASP A 210 5.97 -3.93 13.62
CA ASP A 210 5.92 -5.03 14.59
C ASP A 210 5.97 -6.40 13.91
N SER A 211 5.21 -6.59 12.82
CA SER A 211 5.00 -7.88 12.14
C SER A 211 5.85 -8.06 10.88
N MET A 212 6.15 -9.33 10.54
CA MET A 212 6.69 -9.71 9.23
C MET A 212 5.77 -9.31 8.07
N VAL A 213 4.45 -9.20 8.31
CA VAL A 213 3.51 -8.63 7.33
C VAL A 213 3.78 -7.14 7.21
N PRO A 214 4.22 -6.65 6.05
CA PRO A 214 4.54 -5.24 5.88
C PRO A 214 3.26 -4.39 5.83
N LYS A 215 3.31 -3.19 6.42
CA LYS A 215 2.37 -2.12 6.11
C LYS A 215 2.62 -1.66 4.68
N LEU A 216 1.55 -1.55 3.88
CA LEU A 216 1.65 -1.02 2.52
C LEU A 216 1.51 0.50 2.55
N ALA A 217 2.60 1.19 2.86
CA ALA A 217 2.60 2.62 3.09
C ALA A 217 2.70 3.41 1.78
N LEU A 218 1.81 4.38 1.58
CA LEU A 218 1.88 5.29 0.43
C LEU A 218 2.49 6.63 0.83
N PHE A 219 3.47 7.06 0.06
CA PHE A 219 4.19 8.33 0.21
C PHE A 219 3.99 9.21 -1.04
N ALA A 220 4.00 10.52 -0.86
CA ALA A 220 3.89 11.47 -1.96
C ALA A 220 5.16 11.49 -2.82
N ASP A 221 5.06 11.23 -4.13
CA ASP A 221 6.24 11.28 -5.02
C ASP A 221 6.62 12.70 -5.44
N ARG A 222 5.67 13.61 -5.36
CA ARG A 222 5.82 15.04 -5.64
C ARG A 222 4.99 15.83 -4.64
N ASP A 223 5.14 17.14 -4.68
CA ASP A 223 4.20 18.02 -3.99
C ASP A 223 2.79 17.83 -4.57
N ILE A 224 1.79 17.72 -3.69
CA ILE A 224 0.38 17.50 -4.04
C ILE A 224 -0.44 18.66 -3.49
N GLY A 225 -1.11 19.40 -4.37
CA GLY A 225 -1.98 20.50 -4.00
C GLY A 225 -3.30 20.05 -3.35
N ALA A 226 -3.90 20.97 -2.59
CA ALA A 226 -5.24 20.75 -2.03
C ALA A 226 -6.27 20.50 -3.14
N GLY A 227 -7.11 19.48 -2.96
CA GLY A 227 -8.11 19.06 -3.94
C GLY A 227 -7.58 18.15 -5.05
N GLU A 228 -6.27 17.88 -5.12
CA GLU A 228 -5.74 16.90 -6.07
C GLU A 228 -6.12 15.46 -5.65
N GLU A 229 -6.61 14.69 -6.62
CA GLU A 229 -6.84 13.26 -6.45
C GLU A 229 -5.54 12.51 -6.17
N LEU A 230 -5.59 11.65 -5.16
CA LEU A 230 -4.51 10.77 -4.75
C LEU A 230 -4.62 9.46 -5.53
N SER A 231 -3.51 9.05 -6.14
CA SER A 231 -3.47 7.87 -7.01
C SER A 231 -2.12 7.18 -6.95
N TYR A 232 -2.13 5.86 -7.18
CA TYR A 232 -0.93 5.04 -7.28
C TYR A 232 -0.98 4.13 -8.51
N ASP A 233 0.16 3.55 -8.87
CA ASP A 233 0.23 2.58 -9.96
C ASP A 233 -0.15 1.17 -9.47
N TYR A 234 -1.26 0.63 -9.96
CA TYR A 234 -1.75 -0.69 -9.58
C TYR A 234 -0.83 -1.82 -10.08
N SER A 235 0.04 -1.54 -11.06
CA SER A 235 1.02 -2.53 -11.52
C SER A 235 2.24 -2.64 -10.60
N GLY A 236 2.43 -1.68 -9.69
CA GLY A 236 3.62 -1.61 -8.85
C GLY A 236 4.92 -1.40 -9.63
N ARG A 237 4.86 -0.90 -10.88
CA ARG A 237 6.04 -0.63 -11.71
C ARG A 237 6.58 0.79 -11.50
N TYR A 238 5.72 1.72 -11.13
CA TYR A 238 6.11 3.08 -10.81
C TYR A 238 7.09 3.11 -9.62
N HIS A 239 8.27 3.72 -9.81
CA HIS A 239 9.42 3.68 -8.89
C HIS A 239 9.98 2.27 -8.56
N ASN A 240 9.61 1.26 -9.35
CA ASN A 240 10.21 -0.06 -9.24
C ASN A 240 11.28 -0.22 -10.32
N PHE A 241 12.53 0.06 -9.95
CA PHE A 241 13.67 0.08 -10.87
C PHE A 241 14.11 -1.32 -11.33
N PHE A 242 13.56 -2.38 -10.73
CA PHE A 242 13.85 -3.77 -11.08
C PHE A 242 12.59 -4.41 -11.67
N PRO A 243 12.43 -4.38 -13.01
CA PRO A 243 11.26 -4.98 -13.62
C PRO A 243 11.23 -6.47 -13.31
N ILE A 244 10.08 -6.92 -12.80
CA ILE A 244 9.74 -8.35 -12.78
C ILE A 244 9.75 -8.78 -14.24
N GLU A 245 10.63 -9.71 -14.62
CA GLU A 245 10.53 -10.36 -15.93
C GLU A 245 9.12 -10.94 -16.03
N GLU A 246 8.29 -10.39 -16.91
CA GLU A 246 7.05 -11.03 -17.29
C GLU A 246 7.44 -12.39 -17.87
N GLN A 247 7.30 -13.47 -17.08
CA GLN A 247 7.26 -14.81 -17.64
C GLN A 247 6.03 -14.85 -18.52
N GLY A 248 6.24 -14.54 -19.80
CA GLY A 248 5.24 -14.49 -20.84
C GLY A 248 4.57 -15.86 -20.99
N SER A 249 3.57 -16.12 -20.16
CA SER A 249 2.58 -17.14 -20.46
C SER A 249 1.64 -16.51 -21.48
N LYS A 250 1.81 -16.92 -22.74
CA LYS A 250 0.86 -16.71 -23.85
C LYS A 250 -0.44 -17.48 -23.61
N GLN A 251 -1.02 -17.40 -22.42
CA GLN A 251 -2.40 -17.79 -22.17
C GLN A 251 -3.20 -16.51 -22.02
N GLU A 252 -3.62 -15.98 -23.17
CA GLU A 252 -4.73 -15.03 -23.27
C GLU A 252 -6.00 -15.75 -22.78
N GLN A 253 -6.11 -15.97 -21.47
CA GLN A 253 -7.41 -16.18 -20.89
C GLN A 253 -8.18 -14.88 -21.07
N GLN A 254 -9.41 -15.01 -21.55
CA GLN A 254 -10.33 -13.97 -21.96
C GLN A 254 -10.82 -13.15 -20.75
N VAL A 255 -9.89 -12.58 -19.98
CA VAL A 255 -10.18 -11.68 -18.87
C VAL A 255 -10.51 -10.33 -19.48
N SER A 256 -11.74 -9.88 -19.25
CA SER A 256 -12.20 -8.53 -19.60
C SER A 256 -11.27 -7.51 -18.93
N LYS A 257 -10.34 -6.92 -19.70
CA LYS A 257 -9.48 -5.84 -19.20
C LYS A 257 -10.34 -4.60 -18.95
N LYS A 258 -10.33 -4.10 -17.71
CA LYS A 258 -11.05 -2.88 -17.35
C LYS A 258 -10.35 -1.66 -18.00
N PRO A 259 -11.09 -0.76 -18.66
CA PRO A 259 -10.50 0.44 -19.25
C PRO A 259 -9.91 1.35 -18.16
N CYS A 260 -8.80 2.02 -18.48
CA CYS A 260 -8.19 3.01 -17.60
C CYS A 260 -8.71 4.41 -17.94
N PHE A 261 -9.24 5.10 -16.92
CA PHE A 261 -9.72 6.49 -17.03
C PHE A 261 -8.86 7.48 -16.24
N CYS A 262 -7.54 7.24 -16.15
CA CYS A 262 -6.62 8.17 -15.46
C CYS A 262 -6.40 9.49 -16.21
N ARG A 263 -6.69 9.51 -17.51
CA ARG A 263 -6.60 10.69 -18.40
C ARG A 263 -5.20 11.32 -18.53
N THR A 264 -4.15 10.62 -18.09
CA THR A 264 -2.77 11.07 -18.27
C THR A 264 -2.32 10.88 -19.71
N LYS A 265 -1.27 11.61 -20.13
CA LYS A 265 -0.76 11.54 -21.51
C LYS A 265 -0.12 10.19 -21.82
N SER A 266 0.49 9.56 -20.83
CA SER A 266 1.12 8.23 -20.93
C SER A 266 0.19 7.06 -20.59
N CYS A 267 -1.13 7.27 -20.56
CA CYS A 267 -2.11 6.23 -20.24
C CYS A 267 -2.00 5.00 -21.16
N THR A 268 -1.95 3.81 -20.56
CA THR A 268 -1.86 2.53 -21.28
C THR A 268 -3.22 2.00 -21.77
N GLY A 269 -4.30 2.71 -21.44
CA GLY A 269 -5.67 2.42 -21.88
C GLY A 269 -6.43 1.39 -21.02
N PHE A 270 -5.73 0.56 -20.24
CA PHE A 270 -6.33 -0.48 -19.40
C PHE A 270 -5.73 -0.50 -18.01
N LEU A 271 -6.55 -0.82 -17.00
CA LEU A 271 -6.06 -1.02 -15.65
C LEU A 271 -5.10 -2.22 -15.60
N PRO A 272 -3.97 -2.11 -14.88
CA PRO A 272 -3.13 -3.25 -14.60
C PRO A 272 -3.91 -4.35 -13.88
N PHE A 273 -3.61 -5.60 -14.20
CA PHE A 273 -4.10 -6.75 -13.46
C PHE A 273 -2.97 -7.74 -13.26
N ASP A 274 -2.93 -8.38 -12.09
CA ASP A 274 -1.98 -9.45 -11.82
C ASP A 274 -2.50 -10.77 -12.41
N SER A 275 -1.86 -11.24 -13.48
CA SER A 275 -2.22 -12.47 -14.18
C SER A 275 -2.04 -13.72 -13.32
N SER A 276 -1.16 -13.69 -12.31
CA SER A 276 -0.88 -14.83 -11.43
C SER A 276 -2.08 -15.24 -10.56
N LEU A 277 -3.00 -14.30 -10.30
CA LEU A 277 -4.24 -14.56 -9.56
C LEU A 277 -5.28 -15.32 -10.41
N PHE A 278 -5.05 -15.45 -11.72
CA PHE A 278 -5.91 -16.16 -12.66
C PHE A 278 -5.33 -17.48 -13.15
N LEU A 279 -4.05 -17.77 -12.86
CA LEU A 279 -3.43 -19.04 -13.23
C LEU A 279 -4.06 -20.18 -12.42
N LYS A 280 -4.69 -21.14 -13.12
CA LYS A 280 -5.02 -22.44 -12.53
C LYS A 280 -3.71 -23.22 -12.38
N ASP A 281 -3.47 -23.81 -11.21
CA ASP A 281 -2.30 -24.66 -10.99
C ASP A 281 -2.20 -25.66 -12.15
N GLY A 282 -1.15 -25.52 -12.95
CA GLY A 282 -0.76 -26.57 -13.88
C GLY A 282 -0.53 -27.82 -13.05
N LYS A 283 -1.23 -28.91 -13.37
CA LYS A 283 -1.08 -30.21 -12.72
C LYS A 283 0.41 -30.46 -12.48
N ARG A 284 0.83 -30.44 -11.20
CA ARG A 284 2.11 -31.01 -10.80
C ARG A 284 2.06 -32.46 -11.27
N LYS A 285 2.82 -32.76 -12.33
CA LYS A 285 3.09 -34.14 -12.75
C LYS A 285 4.09 -34.74 -11.79
#